data_AF-A0A2W5S005-F1
#
_entry.id   AF-A0A2W5S005-F1
#
_cell.length_a   1.000
_cell.length_b   1.000
_cell.length_c   1.000
_cell.angle_alpha   90.00
_cell.angle_beta   90.00
_cell.angle_gamma   90.00
#
_symmetry.space_group_name_H-M   'P 1'
#
loop_
_entity.id
_entity.type
_entity.pdbx_description
1 polymer ?
#
loop_
_entity_poly.entity_id
_entity_poly.type
_entity_poly.pdbx_seq_one_letter_code
_entity_poly.pdbx_strand_id
1 'polypeptide(L)'
;MRLPEWARKDNAAKLKFFVQTMAVFYSRDCTAVNLTDAAGLHYNTVLASQERGRMSKRVATALTSTAAGSGVKAIWLIAPELIELDENGEITR
;
A
#
# COMPACT_ATOMS: atom_id res chain seq x y z
N MET A 1 -4.06 11.82 -3.30
CA MET A 1 -3.22 10.77 -3.93
C MET A 1 -4.00 10.22 -5.10
N ARG A 2 -3.38 10.08 -6.28
CA ARG A 2 -4.04 9.62 -7.50
C ARG A 2 -3.66 8.19 -7.83
N LEU A 3 -4.65 7.31 -8.03
CA LEU A 3 -4.42 5.94 -8.46
C LEU A 3 -4.26 5.86 -9.99
N PRO A 4 -3.25 5.11 -10.47
CA PRO A 4 -3.12 4.84 -11.90
C PRO A 4 -4.28 3.98 -12.38
N GLU A 5 -4.67 4.12 -13.65
CA GLU A 5 -5.85 3.48 -14.24
C GLU A 5 -5.90 1.97 -13.99
N TRP A 6 -4.75 1.30 -14.13
CA TRP A 6 -4.61 -0.14 -13.92
C TRP A 6 -4.90 -0.60 -12.49
N ALA A 7 -4.81 0.29 -11.50
CA ALA A 7 -5.04 -0.04 -10.10
C ALA A 7 -6.46 0.29 -9.61
N ARG A 8 -7.25 1.09 -10.35
CA ARG A 8 -8.50 1.66 -9.82
C ARG A 8 -9.55 0.61 -9.45
N LYS A 9 -9.62 -0.48 -10.21
CA LYS A 9 -10.68 -1.52 -10.08
C LYS A 9 -10.23 -2.80 -9.40
N ASP A 10 -8.94 -2.95 -9.11
CA ASP A 10 -8.36 -4.17 -8.55
C ASP A 10 -7.67 -3.85 -7.22
N ASN A 11 -8.15 -4.46 -6.14
CA ASN A 11 -7.60 -4.23 -4.80
C ASN A 11 -6.15 -4.72 -4.66
N ALA A 12 -5.79 -5.84 -5.27
CA ALA A 12 -4.40 -6.31 -5.27
C ALA A 12 -3.50 -5.30 -5.97
N ALA A 13 -3.98 -4.76 -7.08
CA ALA A 13 -3.28 -3.70 -7.82
C ALA A 13 -3.14 -2.40 -7.00
N LYS A 14 -4.19 -1.96 -6.29
CA LYS A 14 -4.11 -0.81 -5.34
C LYS A 14 -3.04 -1.04 -4.29
N LEU A 15 -3.04 -2.21 -3.64
CA LEU A 15 -2.06 -2.54 -2.62
C LEU A 15 -0.64 -2.59 -3.18
N LYS A 16 -0.46 -3.04 -4.44
CA LYS A 16 0.83 -3.03 -5.12
C LYS A 16 1.33 -1.60 -5.32
N PHE A 17 0.46 -0.71 -5.81
CA PHE A 17 0.76 0.70 -5.96
C PHE A 17 1.11 1.38 -4.62
N PHE A 18 0.34 1.14 -3.57
CA PHE A 18 0.60 1.72 -2.26
C PHE A 18 1.93 1.26 -1.66
N VAL A 19 2.24 -0.03 -1.74
CA VAL A 19 3.52 -0.57 -1.24
C VAL A 19 4.70 -0.02 -2.02
N GLN A 20 4.60 0.09 -3.35
CA GLN A 20 5.65 0.71 -4.16
C GLN A 20 5.82 2.20 -3.82
N THR A 21 4.70 2.92 -3.63
CA THR A 21 4.75 4.32 -3.19
C THR A 21 5.47 4.42 -1.85
N MET A 22 5.07 3.63 -0.86
CA MET A 22 5.75 3.59 0.45
C MET A 22 7.25 3.26 0.33
N ALA A 23 7.62 2.31 -0.53
CA ALA A 23 9.00 1.90 -0.73
C ALA A 23 9.88 3.04 -1.28
N VAL A 24 9.33 3.83 -2.23
CA VAL A 24 10.00 5.02 -2.79
C VAL A 24 10.27 6.08 -1.72
N PHE A 25 9.34 6.27 -0.77
CA PHE A 25 9.52 7.23 0.31
C PHE A 25 10.46 6.72 1.42
N TYR A 26 10.59 5.41 1.56
CA TYR A 26 11.39 4.81 2.63
C TYR A 26 12.88 4.70 2.28
N SER A 27 13.22 4.24 1.07
CA SER A 27 14.61 3.92 0.71
C SER A 27 14.96 4.33 -0.72
N ARG A 28 16.23 4.67 -0.96
CA ARG A 28 16.72 5.02 -2.30
C ARG A 28 16.57 3.89 -3.31
N ASP A 29 16.71 2.65 -2.86
CA ASP A 29 16.58 1.46 -3.72
C ASP A 29 15.11 1.18 -4.08
N CYS A 30 14.17 1.84 -3.41
CA CYS A 30 12.73 1.80 -3.71
C CYS A 30 12.13 0.38 -3.76
N THR A 31 12.70 -0.58 -3.02
CA THR A 31 12.25 -1.98 -3.04
C THR A 31 11.22 -2.24 -1.95
N ALA A 32 10.22 -3.06 -2.29
CA ALA A 32 9.25 -3.54 -1.31
C ALA A 32 9.93 -4.40 -0.23
N VAL A 33 10.99 -5.15 -0.58
CA VAL A 33 11.76 -5.98 0.36
C VAL A 33 12.37 -5.12 1.47
N ASN A 34 13.05 -4.03 1.12
CA ASN A 34 13.66 -3.13 2.12
C ASN A 34 12.60 -2.52 3.04
N LEU A 35 11.46 -2.11 2.48
CA LEU A 35 10.34 -1.60 3.28
C LEU A 35 9.78 -2.67 4.23
N THR A 36 9.59 -3.91 3.76
CA THR A 36 9.04 -4.99 4.59
C THR A 36 9.99 -5.37 5.71
N ASP A 37 11.29 -5.47 5.42
CA ASP A 37 12.31 -5.82 6.41
C ASP A 37 12.40 -4.74 7.49
N ALA A 38 12.38 -3.46 7.09
CA ALA A 38 12.35 -2.33 7.99
C ALA A 38 11.09 -2.28 8.88
N ALA A 39 9.96 -2.73 8.34
CA ALA A 39 8.71 -2.86 9.09
C ALA A 39 8.69 -4.08 10.03
N GLY A 40 9.76 -4.89 10.06
CA GLY A 40 9.81 -6.13 10.85
C GLY A 40 8.83 -7.20 10.35
N LEU A 41 8.57 -7.22 9.04
CA LEU A 41 7.65 -8.14 8.38
C LEU A 41 8.39 -9.03 7.39
N HIS A 42 7.92 -10.27 7.21
CA HIS A 42 8.39 -11.08 6.08
C HIS A 42 7.77 -10.59 4.77
N TYR A 43 8.60 -10.41 3.75
CA TYR A 43 8.17 -10.04 2.40
C TYR A 43 7.02 -10.93 1.87
N ASN A 44 7.14 -12.25 2.05
CA ASN A 44 6.12 -13.21 1.62
C ASN A 44 4.75 -12.99 2.28
N THR A 45 4.72 -12.50 3.52
CA THR A 45 3.47 -12.15 4.21
C THR A 45 2.79 -10.95 3.56
N VAL A 46 3.58 -9.96 3.16
CA VAL A 46 3.04 -8.76 2.48
C VAL A 46 2.59 -9.12 1.07
N LEU A 47 3.37 -9.90 0.32
CA LEU A 47 3.01 -10.39 -1.00
C LEU A 47 1.69 -11.18 -0.98
N ALA A 48 1.55 -12.15 -0.07
CA ALA A 48 0.32 -12.91 0.09
C ALA A 48 -0.89 -12.01 0.46
N SER A 49 -0.65 -10.93 1.22
CA SER A 49 -1.71 -9.98 1.58
C SER A 49 -2.11 -9.11 0.38
N GLN A 50 -1.15 -8.74 -0.48
CA GLN A 50 -1.42 -8.05 -1.74
C GLN A 50 -2.26 -8.92 -2.67
N GLU A 51 -1.88 -10.19 -2.87
CA GLU A 51 -2.61 -11.15 -3.71
C GLU A 51 -4.05 -11.39 -3.22
N ARG A 52 -4.26 -11.35 -1.90
CA ARG A 52 -5.61 -11.43 -1.29
C ARG A 52 -6.42 -10.14 -1.40
N GLY A 53 -5.81 -9.04 -1.83
CA GLY A 53 -6.46 -7.74 -1.96
C GLY A 53 -6.77 -7.05 -0.64
N ARG A 54 -6.18 -7.46 0.49
CA ARG A 54 -6.31 -6.79 1.80
C ARG A 54 -5.21 -7.17 2.78
N MET A 55 -4.85 -6.23 3.66
CA MET A 55 -3.86 -6.46 4.72
C MET A 55 -4.51 -6.54 6.09
N SER A 56 -3.89 -7.31 7.00
CA SER A 56 -4.28 -7.25 8.42
C SER A 56 -3.91 -5.88 9.01
N LYS A 57 -4.62 -5.46 10.07
CA LYS A 57 -4.31 -4.21 10.79
C LYS A 57 -2.84 -4.12 11.21
N ARG A 58 -2.28 -5.22 11.72
CA ARG A 58 -0.88 -5.29 12.14
C ARG A 58 0.07 -4.99 10.97
N VAL A 59 -0.14 -5.62 9.82
CA VAL A 59 0.71 -5.43 8.62
C VAL A 59 0.57 -4.00 8.11
N ALA A 60 -0.67 -3.51 7.97
CA ALA A 60 -0.94 -2.17 7.48
C ALA A 60 -0.29 -1.10 8.35
N THR A 61 -0.48 -1.17 9.68
CA THR A 61 0.11 -0.21 10.62
C THR A 61 1.64 -0.25 10.58
N ALA A 62 2.25 -1.43 10.56
CA ALA A 62 3.70 -1.55 10.50
C ALA A 62 4.29 -0.89 9.25
N LEU A 63 3.71 -1.14 8.07
CA LEU A 63 4.15 -0.53 6.81
C LEU A 63 3.98 0.99 6.82
N THR A 64 2.81 1.49 7.22
CA THR A 64 2.55 2.94 7.20
C THR A 64 3.37 3.70 8.24
N SER A 65 3.67 3.11 9.39
CA SER A 65 4.56 3.72 10.38
C SER A 65 6.00 3.79 9.88
N THR A 66 6.44 2.78 9.13
CA THR A 66 7.78 2.73 8.53
C THR A 66 7.94 3.77 7.41
N ALA A 67 6.89 4.01 6.63
CA ALA A 67 6.88 4.98 5.53
C ALA A 67 5.89 6.14 5.78
N ALA A 68 5.96 6.77 6.95
CA ALA A 68 5.00 7.79 7.39
C ALA A 68 4.88 9.00 6.44
N GLY A 69 5.94 9.31 5.67
CA GLY A 69 5.95 10.39 4.69
C GLY A 69 5.25 10.08 3.36
N SER A 70 4.83 8.84 3.11
CA SER A 70 4.25 8.42 1.83
C SER A 70 2.83 8.94 1.55
N GLY A 71 2.14 9.42 2.59
CA GLY A 71 0.73 9.79 2.51
C GLY A 71 -0.25 8.61 2.40
N VAL A 72 0.25 7.36 2.40
CA VAL A 72 -0.58 6.15 2.42
C VAL A 72 -1.17 5.95 3.82
N LYS A 73 -2.49 5.77 3.89
CA LYS A 73 -3.19 5.51 5.16
C LYS A 73 -3.37 4.01 5.40
N ALA A 74 -3.28 3.58 6.65
CA ALA A 74 -3.43 2.16 7.01
C ALA A 74 -4.80 1.60 6.59
N ILE A 75 -5.87 2.41 6.67
CA ILE A 75 -7.22 1.98 6.26
C ILE A 75 -7.30 1.61 4.77
N TRP A 76 -6.51 2.27 3.91
CA TRP A 76 -6.45 1.97 2.49
C TRP A 76 -5.77 0.63 2.20
N LEU A 77 -4.91 0.15 3.11
CA LEU A 77 -4.30 -1.18 3.03
C LEU A 77 -5.21 -2.28 3.59
N ILE A 78 -6.02 -1.95 4.59
CA ILE A 78 -6.91 -2.89 5.27
C ILE A 78 -8.18 -3.14 4.46
N ALA A 79 -8.78 -2.09 3.91
CA ALA A 79 -10.06 -2.13 3.19
C ALA A 79 -10.00 -1.29 1.89
N PRO A 80 -9.15 -1.69 0.90
CA PRO A 80 -9.00 -0.97 -0.37
C PRO A 80 -10.29 -0.89 -1.22
N GLU A 81 -11.28 -1.73 -0.94
CA GLU A 81 -12.62 -1.71 -1.54
C GLU A 81 -13.45 -0.50 -1.10
N LEU A 82 -13.14 0.11 0.05
CA LEU A 82 -13.86 1.28 0.56
C LEU A 82 -13.31 2.61 0.02
N ILE A 83 -12.26 2.55 -0.80
CA ILE A 83 -11.63 3.73 -1.39
C ILE A 83 -12.56 4.28 -2.47
N GLU A 84 -13.02 5.52 -2.26
CA GLU A 84 -13.80 6.25 -3.25
C GLU A 84 -12.85 7.10 -4.11
N LEU A 85 -13.09 7.11 -5.42
CA LEU A 85 -12.29 7.86 -6.39
C LEU A 85 -13.15 8.90 -7.11
N ASP A 86 -12.57 10.06 -7.41
CA ASP A 86 -13.15 11.00 -8.36
C ASP A 86 -12.96 10.56 -9.83
N GLU A 87 -13.45 11.37 -10.78
CA GLU A 87 -13.30 11.13 -12.22
C GLU A 87 -11.83 11.07 -12.68
N ASN A 88 -10.93 11.76 -11.97
CA ASN A 88 -9.51 11.81 -12.27
C ASN A 88 -8.74 10.62 -11.68
N GLY A 89 -9.35 9.85 -10.77
CA GLY A 89 -8.74 8.76 -10.02
C GLY A 89 -8.07 9.21 -8.72
N GLU A 90 -8.38 10.41 -8.22
CA GLU A 90 -7.97 10.88 -6.90
C GLU A 90 -8.79 10.24 -5.79
N ILE A 91 -8.12 9.82 -4.73
CA ILE A 91 -8.76 9.30 -3.53
C ILE A 91 -9.47 10.45 -2.81
N THR A 92 -10.79 10.36 -2.72
CA THR A 92 -11.65 11.31 -1.99
C THR A 92 -12.02 10.80 -0.60
N ARG A 93 -12.00 9.48 -0.39
CA ARG A 93 -12.34 8.81 0.87
C ARG A 93 -11.46 7.59 1.13
#